data_AF-D7MY07-F1
#
_entry.id   AF-D7MY07-F1
#
_cell.length_a   1.000
_cell.length_b   1.000
_cell.length_c   1.000
_cell.angle_alpha   90.00
_cell.angle_beta   90.00
_cell.angle_gamma   90.00
#
_symmetry.space_group_name_H-M   'P 1'
#
loop_
_entity.id
_entity.type
_entity.pdbx_description
1 polymer ?
#
loop_
_entity_poly.entity_id
_entity_poly.type
_entity_poly.pdbx_seq_one_letter_code
_entity_poly.pdbx_strand_id
1 'polypeptide(L)'
;MAERRADLNLPMRLQCNTCDHIMSNGTQLNSRVEQVIGETYLGIKILRFHIQCTNCTGEIKFKTDPKNAGFIIESVRVCWTKSGIMLI
;
A
#
# COMPACT_ATOMS: atom_id res chain seq x y z
N MET A 1 -17.17 11.91 9.71
CA MET A 1 -16.29 10.78 9.36
C MET A 1 -15.19 11.34 8.47
N ALA A 2 -14.06 11.75 9.03
CA ALA A 2 -13.03 12.49 8.29
C ALA A 2 -12.11 11.52 7.54
N GLU A 3 -12.20 11.53 6.21
CA GLU A 3 -11.22 10.91 5.34
C GLU A 3 -9.89 11.65 5.51
N ARG A 4 -8.86 10.96 6.02
CA ARG A 4 -7.53 11.55 6.18
C ARG A 4 -6.75 11.30 4.89
N ARG A 5 -6.27 12.37 4.28
CA ARG A 5 -5.34 12.30 3.15
C ARG A 5 -3.93 12.27 3.74
N ALA A 6 -3.12 11.32 3.29
CA ALA A 6 -1.73 11.19 3.69
C ALA A 6 -0.86 11.07 2.45
N ASP A 7 0.23 11.81 2.45
CA ASP A 7 1.28 11.63 1.47
C ASP A 7 2.13 10.42 1.86
N LEU A 8 2.31 9.47 0.95
CA LEU A 8 3.10 8.26 1.18
C LEU A 8 4.27 8.20 0.20
N ASN A 9 5.47 8.04 0.75
CA ASN A 9 6.63 7.62 -0.04
C ASN A 9 6.61 6.09 -0.18
N LEU A 10 6.80 5.59 -1.40
CA LEU A 10 6.90 4.15 -1.63
C LEU A 10 8.27 3.63 -1.16
N PRO A 11 8.33 2.69 -0.20
CA PRO A 11 9.61 2.12 0.25
C PRO A 11 10.22 1.16 -0.78
N MET A 12 9.42 0.67 -1.73
CA MET A 12 9.82 -0.33 -2.72
C MET A 12 9.16 -0.07 -4.09
N ARG A 13 9.69 -0.71 -5.13
CA ARG A 13 9.12 -0.62 -6.48
C ARG A 13 7.88 -1.50 -6.59
N LEU A 14 6.78 -0.92 -7.06
CA LEU A 14 5.50 -1.60 -7.24
C LEU A 14 5.15 -1.64 -8.72
N GLN A 15 4.68 -2.79 -9.21
CA GLN A 15 4.18 -2.96 -10.57
C GLN A 15 2.65 -3.03 -10.53
N CYS A 16 1.99 -2.14 -11.27
CA CYS A 16 0.54 -2.17 -11.38
C CYS A 16 0.08 -3.36 -12.22
N ASN A 17 -0.95 -4.08 -11.76
CA ASN A 17 -1.47 -5.26 -12.46
C ASN A 17 -2.27 -4.90 -13.73
N THR A 18 -2.75 -3.66 -13.87
CA THR A 18 -3.63 -3.26 -14.98
C THR A 18 -2.89 -2.64 -16.16
N CYS A 19 -1.83 -1.87 -15.90
CA CYS A 19 -1.08 -1.16 -16.93
C CYS A 19 0.41 -1.53 -16.99
N ASP A 20 0.84 -2.51 -16.18
CA ASP A 20 2.25 -2.93 -16.03
C ASP A 20 3.23 -1.79 -15.72
N HIS A 21 2.72 -0.63 -15.31
CA HIS A 21 3.54 0.51 -14.96
C HIS A 21 4.26 0.24 -13.64
N ILE A 22 5.57 0.49 -13.64
CA ILE A 22 6.42 0.32 -12.46
C ILE A 22 6.59 1.67 -11.80
N MET A 23 6.05 1.82 -10.60
CA MET A 23 6.33 2.95 -9.72
C MET A 23 7.64 2.69 -9.00
N SER A 24 8.58 3.63 -9.10
CA SER A 24 9.89 3.50 -8.49
C SER A 24 9.84 3.81 -6.98
N ASN A 25 10.84 3.33 -6.26
CA ASN A 25 11.04 3.68 -4.86
C ASN A 25 11.15 5.21 -4.70
N GLY A 26 10.63 5.74 -3.59
CA GLY A 26 10.64 7.17 -3.31
C GLY A 26 9.64 8.00 -4.13
N THR A 27 8.77 7.38 -4.93
CA THR A 27 7.67 8.11 -5.58
C THR A 27 6.71 8.60 -4.51
N GLN A 28 6.48 9.92 -4.49
CA GLN A 28 5.55 10.57 -3.59
C GLN A 28 4.13 10.45 -4.15
N LEU A 29 3.27 9.68 -3.48
CA LEU A 29 1.89 9.45 -3.91
C LEU A 29 0.91 9.93 -2.85
N ASN A 30 -0.09 10.66 -3.31
CA ASN A 30 -1.22 11.02 -2.48
C ASN A 30 -2.06 9.76 -2.21
N SER A 31 -2.22 9.42 -0.94
CA SER A 31 -3.02 8.28 -0.51
C SER A 31 -4.23 8.75 0.30
N ARG A 32 -5.35 8.08 0.09
CA ARG A 32 -6.54 8.19 0.94
C ARG A 32 -6.45 7.11 2.00
N VAL A 33 -6.56 7.51 3.27
CA VAL A 33 -6.47 6.61 4.42
C VAL A 33 -7.85 6.35 5.00
N GLU A 34 -8.21 5.08 5.09
CA GLU A 34 -9.44 4.60 5.72
C GLU A 34 -9.10 3.69 6.90
N GLN A 35 -9.85 3.83 7.99
CA GLN A 35 -9.75 2.91 9.12
C GLN A 35 -10.63 1.69 8.81
N VAL A 36 -10.05 0.49 8.87
CA VAL A 36 -10.83 -0.73 8.73
C VAL A 36 -11.64 -0.94 10.00
N ILE A 37 -12.97 -0.85 9.89
CA ILE A 37 -13.88 -1.04 11.00
C ILE A 37 -14.02 -2.55 11.24
N GLY A 38 -13.60 -3.03 12.42
CA GLY A 38 -13.74 -4.43 12.83
C GLY A 38 -12.44 -5.22 12.94
N GLU A 39 -11.32 -4.71 12.41
CA GLU A 39 -10.01 -5.34 12.51
C GLU A 39 -9.10 -4.48 13.41
N THR A 40 -9.08 -4.78 14.71
CA THR A 40 -8.15 -4.19 15.68
C THR A 40 -7.22 -5.27 16.21
N TYR A 41 -5.91 -5.03 16.09
CA TYR A 41 -4.92 -5.93 16.67
C TYR A 41 -4.42 -5.34 17.99
N LEU A 42 -4.70 -6.02 19.12
CA LEU A 42 -4.31 -5.55 20.46
C LEU A 42 -4.77 -4.10 20.76
N GLY A 43 -5.87 -3.64 20.16
CA GLY A 43 -6.38 -2.28 20.28
C GLY A 43 -5.77 -1.26 19.29
N ILE A 44 -4.79 -1.66 18.49
CA ILE A 44 -4.25 -0.86 17.38
C ILE A 44 -5.17 -1.01 16.18
N LYS A 45 -5.59 0.13 15.61
CA LYS A 45 -6.45 0.18 14.43
C LYS A 45 -5.65 -0.12 13.17
N ILE A 46 -6.13 -1.05 12.35
CA ILE A 46 -5.54 -1.32 11.05
C ILE A 46 -5.99 -0.22 10.06
N LEU A 47 -5.01 0.35 9.37
CA LEU A 47 -5.23 1.36 8.35
C LEU A 47 -5.19 0.69 6.98
N ARG A 48 -6.14 1.06 6.12
CA ARG A 48 -6.14 0.73 4.71
C ARG A 48 -5.85 1.99 3.93
N PHE A 49 -4.87 1.90 3.05
CA PHE A 49 -4.47 3.00 2.20
C PHE A 49 -4.91 2.71 0.77
N HIS A 50 -5.43 3.74 0.13
CA HIS A 50 -5.90 3.72 -1.24
C HIS A 50 -5.03 4.67 -2.05
N ILE A 51 -4.24 4.10 -2.95
CA ILE A 51 -3.37 4.84 -3.86
C ILE A 51 -3.89 4.66 -5.28
N GLN A 52 -3.85 5.74 -6.06
CA GLN A 52 -4.12 5.67 -7.49
C GLN A 52 -2.80 5.59 -8.24
N CYS A 53 -2.73 4.73 -9.25
CA CYS A 53 -1.59 4.72 -10.15
C CYS A 53 -1.53 6.04 -10.94
N THR A 54 -0.33 6.51 -11.26
CA THR A 54 -0.13 7.73 -12.05
C THR A 54 -0.58 7.58 -13.50
N ASN A 55 -0.49 6.35 -14.05
CA ASN A 55 -0.74 6.08 -15.46
C ASN A 55 -2.11 5.43 -15.73
N CYS A 56 -2.72 4.81 -14.72
CA CYS A 56 -4.06 4.24 -14.83
C CYS A 56 -4.91 4.66 -13.64
N THR A 57 -6.23 4.68 -13.81
CA THR A 57 -7.19 4.85 -12.70
C THR A 57 -7.31 3.61 -11.82
N GLY A 58 -6.31 2.71 -11.88
CA GLY A 58 -6.23 1.52 -11.06
C GLY A 58 -6.00 1.87 -9.59
N GLU A 59 -6.85 1.32 -8.74
CA GLU A 59 -6.77 1.52 -7.30
C GLU A 59 -5.89 0.44 -6.65
N ILE A 60 -4.90 0.88 -5.90
CA ILE A 60 -3.94 0.07 -5.18
C ILE A 60 -4.27 0.15 -3.69
N LYS A 61 -4.49 -1.02 -3.08
CA LYS A 61 -4.86 -1.14 -1.67
C LYS A 61 -3.78 -1.89 -0.91
N PHE A 62 -3.39 -1.32 0.22
CA PHE A 62 -2.53 -2.00 1.20
C PHE A 62 -3.06 -1.78 2.61
N LYS A 63 -2.87 -2.81 3.42
CA LYS A 63 -3.21 -2.84 4.84
C LYS A 63 -1.92 -2.78 5.65
N THR A 64 -1.97 -2.13 6.80
CA THR A 64 -0.86 -2.15 7.76
C THR A 64 -1.00 -3.36 8.68
N ASP A 65 0.09 -4.10 8.87
CA ASP A 65 0.14 -5.26 9.74
C ASP A 65 0.95 -4.96 11.00
N PRO A 66 0.29 -4.63 12.12
CA PRO A 66 0.99 -4.25 13.36
C PRO A 66 1.80 -5.40 13.97
N LYS A 67 1.50 -6.65 13.61
CA LYS A 67 2.28 -7.83 14.04
C LYS A 67 3.68 -7.84 13.46
N ASN A 68 3.80 -7.42 12.21
CA ASN A 68 5.02 -7.58 11.45
C ASN A 68 5.75 -6.26 11.21
N ALA A 69 5.15 -5.12 11.56
CA ALA A 69 5.58 -3.80 11.08
C ALA A 69 5.59 -3.67 9.54
N GLY A 70 4.86 -4.56 8.86
CA GLY A 70 4.84 -4.67 7.42
C GLY A 70 3.55 -4.15 6.79
N PHE A 71 3.52 -4.22 5.46
CA PHE A 71 2.33 -3.91 4.66
C PHE A 71 1.91 -5.15 3.87
N ILE A 72 0.67 -5.58 4.05
CA ILE A 72 0.04 -6.54 3.16
C ILE A 72 -0.55 -5.80 1.96
N ILE A 73 -0.11 -6.20 0.78
CA ILE A 73 -0.52 -5.63 -0.49
C ILE A 73 -1.63 -6.51 -1.08
N GLU A 74 -2.80 -5.93 -1.33
CA GLU A 74 -3.97 -6.70 -1.83
C GLU A 74 -4.05 -6.69 -3.36
N SER A 75 -3.73 -5.57 -4.03
CA SER A 75 -4.09 -5.37 -5.45
C SER A 75 -2.92 -5.19 -6.42
N VAL A 76 -1.65 -5.28 -6.01
CA VAL A 76 -0.51 -5.10 -6.93
C VAL A 76 0.59 -6.13 -6.75
N ARG A 77 1.33 -6.36 -7.83
CA ARG A 77 2.54 -7.16 -7.81
C ARG A 77 3.71 -6.32 -7.34
N VAL A 78 4.41 -6.81 -6.34
CA VAL A 78 5.72 -6.32 -5.94
C VAL A 78 6.74 -6.79 -6.97
N CYS A 79 7.50 -5.86 -7.54
CA CYS A 79 8.57 -6.21 -8.47
C CYS A 79 9.76 -6.75 -7.67
N TRP A 80 9.64 -7.99 -7.20
CA TRP A 80 10.80 -8.73 -6.72
C TRP A 80 11.62 -9.09 -7.97
N THR A 81 12.77 -8.44 -8.14
CA THR A 81 13.84 -8.99 -8.99
C THR A 81 14.18 -10.37 -8.41
N LYS A 82 13.53 -11.41 -8.95
CA LYS A 82 13.62 -12.84 -8.60
C LYS A 82 14.60 -13.17 -7.48
N SER A 83 14.22 -12.96 -6.21
CA SER A 83 14.72 -13.67 -5.03
C SER A 83 14.09 -13.07 -3.77
N GLY A 84 13.36 -13.91 -3.03
CA GLY A 84 13.24 -13.85 -1.57
C GLY A 84 12.42 -12.72 -0.97
N ILE A 85 11.22 -13.08 -0.50
CA ILE A 85 10.53 -12.56 0.69
C ILE A 85 11.35 -11.56 1.53
N MET A 86 10.73 -10.44 1.92
CA MET A 86 11.13 -9.78 3.15
C MET A 86 9.97 -9.08 3.84
N LEU A 87 9.67 -9.63 5.01
CA LEU A 87 9.07 -8.96 6.16
C LEU A 87 9.93 -7.71 6.43
N ILE A 88 9.33 -6.53 6.28
CA ILE A 88 9.75 -5.34 7.02
C ILE A 88 8.78 -5.20 8.19
#